data_AF-A0A1L5P2B1-F1
#
_entry.id   AF-A0A1L5P2B1-F1
#
_cell.length_a   1.000
_cell.length_b   1.000
_cell.length_c   1.000
_cell.angle_alpha   90.00
_cell.angle_beta   90.00
_cell.angle_gamma   90.00
#
_symmetry.space_group_name_H-M   'P 1'
#
loop_
_entity.id
_entity.type
_entity.pdbx_description
1 polymer ?
#
loop_
_entity_poly.entity_id
_entity_poly.type
_entity_poly.pdbx_seq_one_letter_code
_entity_poly.pdbx_strand_id
1 'polypeptide(L)'
;MSKTDQIEEAKVVREDPVAKLYRDLRTAGDGPDKTAARKLVAGMTQRPWEQLPPGLKSAIRADIGRFVDDKKTIENMFEAGYSATLVRRALRDLGKGSL
;
A
#
# COMPACT_ATOMS: atom_id res chain seq x y z
N MET A 1 21.04 -2.70 -47.11
CA MET A 1 19.73 -2.02 -46.99
C MET A 1 18.68 -3.12 -47.12
N SER A 2 17.76 -3.41 -46.20
CA SER A 2 17.22 -2.73 -45.01
C SER A 2 16.70 -3.84 -44.08
N LYS A 3 17.13 -3.99 -42.81
CA LYS A 3 16.70 -3.27 -41.60
C LYS A 3 15.19 -3.01 -41.51
N THR A 4 14.42 -3.99 -41.04
CA THR A 4 13.25 -3.72 -40.17
C THR A 4 12.96 -4.94 -39.27
N ASP A 5 13.96 -5.35 -38.48
CA ASP A 5 13.68 -5.82 -37.12
C ASP A 5 13.32 -4.57 -36.32
N GLN A 6 12.05 -4.18 -36.29
CA GLN A 6 11.63 -3.09 -35.43
C GLN A 6 10.30 -3.38 -34.74
N ILE A 7 10.49 -3.78 -33.48
CA ILE A 7 9.75 -3.28 -32.33
C ILE A 7 8.33 -3.83 -32.23
N GLU A 8 8.24 -5.02 -31.63
CA GLU A 8 7.18 -5.28 -30.66
C GLU A 8 7.23 -4.11 -29.66
N GLU A 9 6.41 -3.08 -29.92
CA GLU A 9 6.18 -2.00 -28.98
C GLU A 9 5.71 -2.66 -27.69
N ALA A 10 6.65 -2.82 -26.75
CA ALA A 10 6.33 -3.03 -25.36
C ALA A 10 5.41 -1.87 -25.00
N LYS A 11 4.10 -2.13 -25.06
CA LYS A 11 3.05 -1.20 -24.71
C LYS A 11 3.30 -0.87 -23.25
N VAL A 12 4.02 0.22 -23.01
CA VAL A 12 4.20 0.79 -21.68
C VAL A 12 2.82 1.28 -21.29
N VAL A 13 2.00 0.39 -20.74
CA VAL A 13 0.74 0.73 -20.12
C VAL A 13 1.12 1.63 -18.95
N ARG A 14 1.02 2.93 -19.17
CA ARG A 14 1.29 3.95 -18.16
C ARG A 14 0.16 3.84 -17.14
N GLU A 15 0.39 3.00 -16.15
CA GLU A 15 -0.57 2.74 -15.11
C GLU A 15 -0.84 4.02 -14.29
N ASP A 16 -2.11 4.25 -13.97
CA ASP A 16 -2.51 5.31 -13.03
C ASP A 16 -1.76 5.11 -11.70
N PRO A 17 -0.95 6.08 -11.24
CA PRO A 17 -0.20 5.98 -10.00
C PRO A 17 -1.06 5.65 -8.77
N VAL A 18 -2.32 6.10 -8.75
CA VAL A 18 -3.27 5.81 -7.68
C VAL A 18 -3.74 4.35 -7.74
N ALA A 19 -4.04 3.86 -8.95
CA ALA A 19 -4.40 2.46 -9.17
C ALA A 19 -3.23 1.52 -8.80
N LYS A 20 -2.00 1.89 -9.19
CA LYS A 20 -0.77 1.18 -8.79
C LYS A 20 -0.65 1.10 -7.27
N LEU A 21 -0.78 2.23 -6.57
CA LEU A 21 -0.70 2.28 -5.11
C LEU A 21 -1.71 1.33 -4.45
N TYR A 22 -2.94 1.32 -4.94
CA TYR A 22 -4.01 0.49 -4.38
C TYR A 22 -3.80 -1.00 -4.62
N ARG A 23 -3.27 -1.37 -5.80
CA ARG A 23 -2.91 -2.75 -6.09
C ARG A 23 -1.73 -3.18 -5.23
N ASP A 24 -0.67 -2.38 -5.18
CA ASP A 24 0.57 -2.76 -4.49
C ASP A 24 0.31 -3.02 -3.00
N LEU A 25 -0.53 -2.20 -2.34
CA LEU A 25 -0.99 -2.44 -0.96
C LEU A 25 -1.84 -3.71 -0.79
N ARG A 26 -2.59 -4.12 -1.82
CA ARG A 26 -3.44 -5.33 -1.79
C ARG A 26 -2.72 -6.62 -2.17
N THR A 27 -1.48 -6.54 -2.65
CA THR A 27 -0.67 -7.73 -2.98
C THR A 27 -0.57 -8.64 -1.77
N ALA A 28 -0.72 -9.96 -1.95
CA ALA A 28 -0.75 -10.90 -0.82
C ALA A 28 0.59 -10.97 -0.06
N GLY A 29 1.71 -10.97 -0.81
CA GLY A 29 3.05 -11.07 -0.24
C GLY A 29 3.65 -9.73 0.19
N ASP A 30 4.72 -9.81 0.96
CA ASP A 30 5.63 -8.70 1.19
C ASP A 30 6.67 -8.63 0.09
N GLY A 31 6.96 -7.42 -0.37
CA GLY A 31 7.87 -7.16 -1.48
C GLY A 31 8.20 -5.68 -1.60
N PRO A 32 9.21 -5.33 -2.43
CA PRO A 32 9.71 -3.97 -2.53
C PRO A 32 8.62 -2.96 -2.93
N ASP A 33 7.74 -3.33 -3.87
CA ASP A 33 6.61 -2.48 -4.29
C ASP A 33 5.64 -2.19 -3.16
N LYS A 34 5.29 -3.22 -2.38
CA LYS A 34 4.37 -3.08 -1.25
C LYS A 34 4.98 -2.25 -0.13
N THR A 35 6.26 -2.45 0.16
CA THR A 35 7.01 -1.62 1.12
C THR A 35 7.10 -0.16 0.65
N ALA A 36 7.34 0.07 -0.64
CA ALA A 36 7.35 1.41 -1.22
C ALA A 36 5.96 2.07 -1.12
N ALA A 37 4.90 1.31 -1.41
CA ALA A 37 3.51 1.75 -1.29
C ALA A 37 3.17 2.16 0.16
N ARG A 38 3.55 1.35 1.16
CA ARG A 38 3.38 1.66 2.60
C ARG A 38 4.08 2.96 2.99
N LYS A 39 5.34 3.12 2.58
CA LYS A 39 6.11 4.35 2.85
C LYS A 39 5.50 5.57 2.16
N LEU A 40 4.97 5.39 0.94
CA LEU A 40 4.30 6.45 0.21
C LEU A 40 3.04 6.92 0.96
N VAL A 41 2.16 5.99 1.38
CA VAL A 41 1.00 6.40 2.19
C VAL A 41 1.38 6.99 3.53
N ALA A 42 2.44 6.48 4.18
CA ALA A 42 2.97 7.05 5.41
C ALA A 42 3.48 8.49 5.22
N GLY A 43 4.02 8.84 4.05
CA GLY A 43 4.39 10.21 3.70
C GLY A 43 3.19 11.10 3.33
N MET A 44 2.09 10.51 2.83
CA MET A 44 0.86 11.24 2.48
C MET A 44 0.01 11.65 3.70
N THR A 45 0.36 11.21 4.91
CA THR A 45 -0.41 11.46 6.15
C THR A 45 -0.39 12.89 6.66
N GLN A 46 0.09 13.85 5.87
CA GLN A 46 -0.21 15.26 6.16
C GLN A 46 -1.70 15.57 6.00
N ARG A 47 -2.47 14.72 5.30
CA ARG A 47 -3.92 14.81 5.25
C ARG A 47 -4.55 14.03 6.41
N PRO A 48 -5.61 14.57 7.05
CA PRO A 48 -6.42 13.81 8.00
C PRO A 48 -6.92 12.50 7.37
N TRP A 49 -6.94 11.41 8.15
CA TRP A 49 -7.41 10.09 7.71
C TRP A 49 -8.79 10.12 7.04
N GLU A 50 -9.66 11.00 7.53
CA GLU A 50 -11.00 11.28 7.04
C GLU A 50 -10.99 11.72 5.57
N GLN A 51 -9.96 12.45 5.13
CA GLN A 51 -9.81 12.99 3.78
C GLN A 51 -9.14 12.02 2.80
N LEU A 52 -8.66 10.86 3.26
CA LEU A 52 -8.10 9.87 2.35
C LEU A 52 -9.19 9.30 1.43
N PRO A 53 -8.86 8.93 0.18
CA PRO A 53 -9.81 8.25 -0.69
C PRO A 53 -10.32 6.94 -0.06
N PRO A 54 -11.61 6.57 -0.21
CA PRO A 54 -12.16 5.34 0.38
C PRO A 54 -11.42 4.07 -0.06
N GLY A 55 -11.02 4.01 -1.33
CA GLY A 55 -10.25 2.89 -1.89
C GLY A 55 -8.89 2.72 -1.21
N LEU A 56 -8.25 3.82 -0.82
CA LEU A 56 -6.98 3.81 -0.11
C LEU A 56 -7.15 3.36 1.35
N LYS A 57 -8.16 3.89 2.06
CA LYS A 57 -8.47 3.43 3.43
C LYS A 57 -8.77 1.94 3.46
N SER A 58 -9.47 1.43 2.44
CA SER A 58 -9.74 -0.01 2.28
C SER A 58 -8.46 -0.81 2.07
N ALA A 59 -7.55 -0.35 1.21
CA ALA A 59 -6.28 -1.04 0.96
C ALA A 59 -5.38 -1.09 2.20
N ILE A 60 -5.26 0.04 2.92
CA ILE A 60 -4.50 0.14 4.18
C ILE A 60 -5.09 -0.82 5.24
N ARG A 61 -6.42 -0.83 5.42
CA ARG A 61 -7.08 -1.74 6.37
C ARG A 61 -6.90 -3.21 6.00
N ALA A 62 -6.96 -3.55 4.71
CA ALA A 62 -6.76 -4.93 4.27
C ALA A 62 -5.33 -5.41 4.57
N ASP A 63 -4.31 -4.59 4.28
CA ASP A 63 -2.93 -4.95 4.55
C ASP A 63 -2.64 -5.02 6.06
N ILE A 64 -3.09 -4.03 6.85
CA ILE A 64 -2.96 -4.06 8.32
C ILE A 64 -3.74 -5.23 8.92
N GLY A 65 -4.92 -5.54 8.39
CA GLY A 65 -5.70 -6.72 8.78
C GLY A 65 -4.90 -8.02 8.63
N ARG A 66 -4.15 -8.18 7.53
CA ARG A 66 -3.25 -9.32 7.34
C ARG A 66 -2.19 -9.41 8.44
N PHE A 67 -1.58 -8.30 8.86
CA PHE A 67 -0.66 -8.31 10.00
C PHE A 67 -1.35 -8.80 11.28
N VAL A 68 -2.59 -8.38 11.53
CA VAL A 68 -3.38 -8.85 12.69
C VAL A 68 -3.66 -10.34 12.59
N ASP A 69 -4.08 -10.83 11.43
CA ASP A 69 -4.38 -12.23 11.18
C ASP A 69 -3.13 -13.11 11.33
N ASP A 70 -1.97 -12.59 10.91
CA ASP A 70 -0.63 -13.19 11.05
C ASP A 70 -0.04 -13.05 12.47
N LYS A 71 -0.82 -12.51 13.43
CA LYS A 71 -0.42 -12.25 14.84
C LYS A 71 0.86 -11.40 14.96
N LYS A 72 1.05 -10.47 14.04
CA LYS A 72 2.18 -9.53 14.05
C LYS A 72 1.91 -8.37 15.00
N THR A 73 2.98 -7.83 15.56
CA THR A 73 2.89 -6.70 16.49
C THR A 73 2.83 -5.37 15.73
N ILE A 74 2.56 -4.29 16.45
CA ILE A 74 2.58 -2.93 15.90
C ILE A 74 3.99 -2.58 15.39
N GLU A 75 5.04 -3.04 16.07
CA GLU A 75 6.44 -2.84 15.65
C GLU A 75 6.70 -3.45 14.28
N ASN A 76 6.16 -4.64 13.99
CA ASN A 76 6.29 -5.25 12.66
C ASN A 76 5.62 -4.41 11.56
N MET A 77 4.53 -3.71 11.87
CA MET A 77 3.87 -2.82 10.91
C MET A 77 4.71 -1.56 10.65
N PHE A 78 5.47 -1.09 11.64
CA PHE A 78 6.42 0.03 11.48
C PHE A 78 7.64 -0.39 10.66
N GLU A 79 8.21 -1.55 10.95
CA GLU A 79 9.30 -2.15 10.17
C GLU A 79 8.89 -2.34 8.71
N ALA A 80 7.63 -2.72 8.47
CA ALA A 80 7.06 -2.85 7.13
C ALA A 80 6.87 -1.50 6.39
N GLY A 81 7.00 -0.37 7.08
CA GLY A 81 7.02 0.96 6.48
C GLY A 81 5.77 1.82 6.71
N TYR A 82 4.86 1.43 7.59
CA TYR A 82 3.75 2.30 7.98
C TYR A 82 4.16 3.31 9.06
N SER A 83 3.44 4.43 9.12
CA SER A 83 3.53 5.37 10.24
C SER A 83 2.61 4.97 11.40
N ALA A 84 3.00 5.36 12.62
CA ALA A 84 2.22 5.11 13.83
C ALA A 84 0.77 5.62 13.75
N THR A 85 0.57 6.80 13.15
CA THR A 85 -0.76 7.39 13.00
C THR A 85 -1.68 6.53 12.13
N LEU A 86 -1.18 6.02 11.00
CA LEU A 86 -1.97 5.15 10.13
C LEU A 86 -2.28 3.82 10.78
N VAL A 87 -1.29 3.20 11.41
CA VAL A 87 -1.47 1.91 12.09
C VAL A 87 -2.55 2.02 13.15
N ARG A 88 -2.42 2.98 14.06
CA ARG A 88 -3.39 3.17 15.16
C ARG A 88 -4.79 3.45 14.65
N ARG A 89 -4.92 4.25 13.59
CA ARG A 89 -6.24 4.57 13.04
C ARG A 89 -6.86 3.38 12.32
N ALA A 90 -6.10 2.67 11.50
CA ALA A 90 -6.60 1.48 10.82
C ALA A 90 -6.98 0.37 11.82
N LEU A 91 -6.19 0.15 12.87
CA LEU A 91 -6.54 -0.80 13.93
C LEU A 91 -7.83 -0.41 14.66
N ARG A 92 -8.03 0.88 14.95
CA ARG A 92 -9.29 1.39 15.50
C ARG A 92 -10.47 1.11 14.56
N ASP A 93 -10.34 1.42 13.28
CA ASP A 93 -11.38 1.17 12.27
C ASP A 93 -11.68 -0.35 12.09
N LEU A 94 -10.72 -1.22 12.43
CA LEU A 94 -10.88 -2.69 12.45
C LEU A 94 -11.42 -3.21 13.80
N GLY A 95 -11.67 -2.35 14.80
CA GLY A 95 -12.11 -2.75 16.13
C GLY A 95 -11.01 -3.42 16.98
N LYS A 96 -9.73 -3.25 16.61
CA LYS A 96 -8.56 -3.86 17.26
C LYS A 96 -7.81 -2.85 18.13
N GLY A 97 -8.54 -2.13 18.99
CA GLY A 97 -8.16 -0.86 19.65
C GLY A 97 -6.77 -0.75 20.30
N SER A 98 -6.07 -1.85 20.51
CA SER A 98 -4.65 -1.92 20.84
C SER A 98 -4.18 -3.35 20.59
N LEU A 99 -3.23 -3.54 19.67
CA LEU A 99 -2.35 -4.71 19.66
C LEU A 99 -1.18 -4.45 20.59
#